data_AF-A0AA42HJ56-F1
#
_entry.id   AF-A0AA42HJ56-F1
#
_cell.length_a   1.000
_cell.length_b   1.000
_cell.length_c   1.000
_cell.angle_alpha   90.00
_cell.angle_beta   90.00
_cell.angle_gamma   90.00
#
_symmetry.space_group_name_H-M   'P 1'
#
loop_
_entity.id
_entity.type
_entity.pdbx_description
1 polymer ?
#
loop_
_entity_poly.entity_id
_entity_poly.type
_entity_poly.pdbx_seq_one_letter_code
_entity_poly.pdbx_strand_id
1 'polypeptide(L)'
;MTQMLVDDSSVIAKLEAGEWWQGSLIHRSNIVDLVEHHPTCEWWVVASQACNIYNCDLQIVPVVELVGASVIQELGESRKGGHPREIDLSAKGSDRELLIKAESQKRIWIPRRLLAALEAPKFQVRNDRTEPFTYETQWLDKFSSWLARSYTRVALPDAFNIALGKSQIRNVLESRLAKKNHDDLYGIFMTITADDPDESGSELGALKPPYDLGILIACYENVDPQPILAQLKKQLFKDLIKDPESSDGSPTLTRAAVAIKLGVRIIEADIEVRPISDIYLSELLGPNTVRYNMVDHHSDSNESGR
;
A
#
# COMPACT_ATOMS: atom_id res chain seq x y z
N MET A 1 4.42 -20.76 36.58
CA MET A 1 5.03 -20.63 35.23
C MET A 1 4.87 -21.89 34.39
N THR A 2 5.16 -23.09 34.89
CA THR A 2 5.10 -24.34 34.10
C THR A 2 3.72 -24.68 33.54
N GLN A 3 2.64 -24.43 34.29
CA GLN A 3 1.27 -24.70 33.82
C GLN A 3 0.78 -23.71 32.76
N MET A 4 1.24 -22.45 32.80
CA MET A 4 0.95 -21.46 31.74
C MET A 4 1.66 -21.83 30.42
N LEU A 5 2.91 -22.30 30.50
CA LEU A 5 3.67 -22.71 29.30
C LEU A 5 3.08 -23.96 28.62
N VAL A 6 2.52 -24.91 29.40
CA VAL A 6 1.82 -26.09 28.86
C VAL A 6 0.51 -25.70 28.17
N ASP A 7 -0.22 -24.74 28.73
CA ASP A 7 -1.45 -24.21 28.16
C ASP A 7 -1.17 -23.44 26.85
N ASP A 8 -0.12 -22.61 26.83
CA ASP A 8 0.31 -21.86 25.64
C ASP A 8 0.73 -22.81 24.50
N SER A 9 1.48 -23.87 24.81
CA SER A 9 1.87 -24.89 23.81
C SER A 9 0.66 -25.58 23.19
N SER A 10 -0.39 -25.82 23.98
CA SER A 10 -1.63 -26.44 23.49
C SER A 10 -2.42 -25.51 22.58
N VAL A 11 -2.37 -24.19 22.83
CA VAL A 11 -2.99 -23.17 21.98
C VAL A 11 -2.28 -23.12 20.63
N ILE A 12 -0.95 -23.14 20.60
CA ILE A 12 -0.18 -23.15 19.34
C ILE A 12 -0.48 -24.41 18.53
N ALA A 13 -0.48 -25.59 19.16
CA ALA A 13 -0.81 -26.84 18.48
C ALA A 13 -2.21 -26.82 17.84
N LYS A 14 -3.20 -26.18 18.48
CA LYS A 14 -4.53 -25.98 17.89
C LYS A 14 -4.52 -25.01 16.71
N LEU A 15 -3.72 -23.94 16.79
CA LEU A 15 -3.58 -22.99 15.69
C LEU A 15 -2.93 -23.65 14.46
N GLU A 16 -1.92 -24.49 14.68
CA GLU A 16 -1.27 -25.27 13.63
C GLU A 16 -2.21 -26.31 13.02
N ALA A 17 -2.92 -27.08 13.86
CA ALA A 17 -3.88 -28.09 13.41
C ALA A 17 -5.07 -27.48 12.64
N GLY A 18 -5.45 -26.25 12.97
CA GLY A 18 -6.46 -25.48 12.24
C GLY A 18 -5.93 -24.75 11.01
N GLU A 19 -4.64 -24.85 10.69
CA GLU A 19 -4.02 -24.20 9.53
C GLU A 19 -4.27 -22.68 9.48
N TRP A 20 -4.16 -21.99 10.63
CA TRP A 20 -4.42 -20.56 10.74
C TRP A 20 -3.28 -19.67 10.22
N TRP A 21 -3.51 -18.91 9.16
CA TRP A 21 -2.54 -17.94 8.63
C TRP A 21 -3.16 -16.58 8.26
N GLN A 22 -2.32 -15.60 7.92
CA GLN A 22 -2.76 -14.31 7.37
C GLN A 22 -3.59 -14.52 6.09
N GLY A 23 -4.85 -14.10 6.08
CA GLY A 23 -5.79 -14.38 5.00
C GLY A 23 -6.83 -15.45 5.33
N SER A 24 -6.76 -16.10 6.50
CA SER A 24 -7.83 -16.99 6.96
C SER A 24 -9.12 -16.21 7.25
N LEU A 25 -10.27 -16.75 6.87
CA LEU A 25 -11.57 -16.11 7.07
C LEU A 25 -12.33 -16.69 8.27
N ILE A 26 -12.91 -15.79 9.06
CA ILE A 26 -13.80 -16.08 10.18
C ILE A 26 -15.17 -15.51 9.84
N HIS A 27 -16.21 -16.35 9.87
CA HIS A 27 -17.59 -15.87 9.70
C HIS A 27 -18.07 -15.17 10.98
N ARG A 28 -18.84 -14.09 10.84
CA ARG A 28 -19.38 -13.30 11.96
C ARG A 28 -20.07 -14.14 13.02
N SER A 29 -20.78 -15.21 12.63
CA SER A 29 -21.46 -16.10 13.58
C SER A 29 -20.54 -16.72 14.64
N ASN A 30 -19.23 -16.79 14.38
CA ASN A 30 -18.26 -17.40 15.28
C ASN A 30 -17.70 -16.42 16.32
N ILE A 31 -17.92 -15.11 16.13
CA ILE A 31 -17.38 -14.04 16.98
C ILE A 31 -18.40 -12.91 17.21
N VAL A 32 -19.70 -13.24 17.24
CA VAL A 32 -20.81 -12.27 17.28
C VAL A 32 -20.63 -11.21 18.38
N ASP A 33 -20.24 -11.65 19.57
CA ASP A 33 -20.08 -10.80 20.76
C ASP A 33 -18.96 -9.76 20.62
N LEU A 34 -18.03 -9.95 19.68
CA LEU A 34 -16.88 -9.05 19.48
C LEU A 34 -17.07 -8.07 18.34
N VAL A 35 -18.12 -8.25 17.53
CA VAL A 35 -18.29 -7.54 16.25
C VAL A 35 -19.50 -6.62 16.23
N GLU A 36 -20.05 -6.30 17.41
CA GLU A 36 -21.25 -5.46 17.57
C GLU A 36 -21.13 -4.10 16.86
N HIS A 37 -19.93 -3.52 16.84
CA HIS A 37 -19.64 -2.23 16.21
C HIS A 37 -19.60 -2.27 14.67
N HIS A 38 -19.50 -3.47 14.08
CA HIS A 38 -19.43 -3.67 12.63
C HIS A 38 -20.45 -4.71 12.17
N PRO A 39 -21.76 -4.47 12.39
CA PRO A 39 -22.80 -5.46 12.16
C PRO A 39 -23.01 -5.79 10.67
N THR A 40 -22.45 -4.99 9.76
CA THR A 40 -22.53 -5.23 8.32
C THR A 40 -21.42 -6.13 7.79
N CYS A 41 -20.42 -6.48 8.61
CA CYS A 41 -19.37 -7.43 8.20
C CYS A 41 -19.86 -8.87 8.37
N GLU A 42 -19.95 -9.61 7.29
CA GLU A 42 -20.23 -11.05 7.33
C GLU A 42 -18.97 -11.87 7.61
N TRP A 43 -17.80 -11.37 7.17
CA TRP A 43 -16.53 -12.07 7.26
C TRP A 43 -15.45 -11.21 7.89
N TRP A 44 -14.45 -11.87 8.46
CA TRP A 44 -13.29 -11.26 9.08
C TRP A 44 -12.03 -11.95 8.56
N VAL A 45 -11.12 -11.19 7.98
CA VAL A 45 -9.86 -11.70 7.44
C VAL A 45 -8.76 -11.53 8.48
N VAL A 46 -8.07 -12.62 8.83
CA VAL A 46 -6.91 -12.57 9.72
C VAL A 46 -5.80 -11.76 9.07
N ALA A 47 -5.43 -10.63 9.68
CA ALA A 47 -4.46 -9.68 9.15
C ALA A 47 -3.05 -9.88 9.73
N SER A 48 -2.93 -10.49 10.91
CA SER A 48 -1.65 -10.79 11.53
C SER A 48 -0.87 -11.86 10.75
N GLN A 49 0.45 -11.67 10.64
CA GLN A 49 1.36 -12.61 9.99
C GLN A 49 1.52 -13.91 10.78
N ALA A 50 1.91 -14.99 10.11
CA ALA A 50 2.09 -16.31 10.69
C ALA A 50 3.03 -16.31 11.92
N CYS A 51 4.12 -15.53 11.90
CA CYS A 51 5.04 -15.41 13.04
C CYS A 51 4.37 -14.84 14.31
N ASN A 52 3.35 -14.00 14.16
CA ASN A 52 2.57 -13.48 15.29
C ASN A 52 1.49 -14.49 15.73
N ILE A 53 0.88 -15.20 14.78
CA ILE A 53 -0.13 -16.23 15.07
C ILE A 53 0.50 -17.37 15.88
N TYR A 54 1.65 -17.88 15.44
CA TYR A 54 2.31 -19.06 16.00
C TYR A 54 3.39 -18.74 17.06
N ASN A 55 3.53 -17.48 17.49
CA ASN A 55 4.50 -17.11 18.52
C ASN A 55 4.24 -17.90 19.82
N CYS A 56 5.25 -18.59 20.37
CA CYS A 56 5.08 -19.42 21.56
C CYS A 56 4.74 -18.63 22.83
N ASP A 57 4.96 -17.31 22.85
CA ASP A 57 4.67 -16.45 23.99
C ASP A 57 3.38 -15.64 23.77
N LEU A 58 2.31 -16.08 24.41
CA LEU A 58 0.99 -15.44 24.39
C LEU A 58 0.93 -14.13 25.18
N GLN A 59 1.94 -13.79 25.97
CA GLN A 59 2.03 -12.49 26.65
C GLN A 59 2.70 -11.45 25.76
N ILE A 60 3.75 -11.83 25.01
CA ILE A 60 4.45 -10.92 24.10
C ILE A 60 3.56 -10.56 22.91
N VAL A 61 2.87 -11.55 22.33
CA VAL A 61 1.90 -11.32 21.26
C VAL A 61 0.53 -11.80 21.76
N PRO A 62 -0.32 -10.94 22.36
CA PRO A 62 -1.57 -11.39 22.99
C PRO A 62 -2.74 -11.51 22.02
N VAL A 63 -2.69 -10.80 20.89
CA VAL A 63 -3.84 -10.63 19.99
C VAL A 63 -3.48 -10.90 18.53
N VAL A 64 -4.51 -11.22 17.73
CA VAL A 64 -4.46 -11.09 16.27
C VAL A 64 -5.35 -9.93 15.82
N GLU A 65 -4.92 -9.25 14.77
CA GLU A 65 -5.72 -8.26 14.05
C GLU A 65 -6.64 -8.96 13.05
N LEU A 66 -7.89 -8.52 12.98
CA LEU A 66 -8.87 -8.91 11.96
C LEU A 66 -9.34 -7.67 11.20
N VAL A 67 -9.47 -7.81 9.87
CA VAL A 67 -10.08 -6.82 8.98
C VAL A 67 -11.45 -7.31 8.54
N GLY A 68 -12.47 -6.49 8.75
CA GLY A 68 -13.85 -6.79 8.36
C GLY A 68 -14.02 -6.80 6.85
N ALA A 69 -14.85 -7.72 6.36
CA ALA A 69 -15.13 -7.90 4.95
C ALA A 69 -16.60 -8.25 4.70
N SER A 70 -17.09 -7.81 3.54
CA SER A 70 -18.43 -8.08 3.04
C SER A 70 -18.36 -8.95 1.79
N VAL A 71 -19.37 -9.81 1.55
CA VAL A 71 -19.44 -10.62 0.33
C VAL A 71 -19.79 -9.72 -0.87
N ILE A 72 -19.12 -9.94 -1.99
CA ILE A 72 -19.39 -9.25 -3.26
C ILE A 72 -19.71 -10.27 -4.36
N GLN A 73 -20.42 -9.84 -5.40
CA GLN A 73 -20.79 -10.71 -6.53
C GLN A 73 -19.72 -10.75 -7.62
N GLU A 74 -18.96 -9.67 -7.78
CA GLU A 74 -17.94 -9.50 -8.81
C GLU A 74 -16.76 -8.69 -8.27
N LEU A 75 -15.58 -8.92 -8.85
CA LEU A 75 -14.35 -8.18 -8.51
C LEU A 75 -14.32 -6.84 -9.25
N GLY A 76 -14.32 -5.73 -8.51
CA GLY A 76 -14.18 -4.39 -9.06
C GLY A 76 -12.72 -3.93 -9.22
N GLU A 77 -12.54 -2.64 -9.49
CA GLU A 77 -11.22 -2.00 -9.61
C GLU A 77 -10.40 -2.08 -8.30
N SER A 78 -11.06 -2.16 -7.15
CA SER A 78 -10.41 -2.27 -5.84
C SER A 78 -9.58 -3.55 -5.69
N ARG A 79 -9.78 -4.58 -6.53
CA ARG A 79 -8.97 -5.82 -6.56
C ARG A 79 -7.49 -5.61 -6.79
N LYS A 80 -7.15 -4.45 -7.36
CA LYS A 80 -5.79 -4.02 -7.69
C LYS A 80 -5.05 -3.44 -6.47
N GLY A 81 -5.71 -3.35 -5.31
CA GLY A 81 -5.14 -2.79 -4.08
C GLY A 81 -4.91 -1.28 -4.10
N GLY A 82 -5.22 -0.58 -5.19
CA GLY A 82 -5.02 0.87 -5.31
C GLY A 82 -5.90 1.69 -4.37
N HIS A 83 -7.12 1.22 -4.09
CA HIS A 83 -8.06 1.98 -3.27
C HIS A 83 -7.61 2.04 -1.80
N PRO A 84 -7.56 3.25 -1.20
CA PRO A 84 -6.95 3.42 0.10
C PRO A 84 -7.72 2.76 1.24
N ARG A 85 -9.01 2.49 1.06
CA ARG A 85 -9.87 2.02 2.15
C ARG A 85 -10.44 0.64 1.97
N GLU A 86 -10.35 0.10 0.75
CA GLU A 86 -11.03 -1.14 0.35
C GLU A 86 -10.12 -1.94 -0.56
N ILE A 87 -10.23 -3.26 -0.51
CA ILE A 87 -9.63 -4.18 -1.48
C ILE A 87 -10.58 -5.34 -1.74
N ASP A 88 -10.76 -5.68 -3.01
CA ASP A 88 -11.53 -6.87 -3.40
C ASP A 88 -10.58 -8.06 -3.49
N LEU A 89 -10.98 -9.20 -2.93
CA LEU A 89 -10.14 -10.40 -2.82
C LEU A 89 -10.95 -11.64 -3.18
N SER A 90 -10.25 -12.66 -3.67
CA SER A 90 -10.78 -14.02 -3.76
C SER A 90 -10.23 -14.88 -2.61
N ALA A 91 -11.15 -15.50 -1.86
CA ALA A 91 -10.85 -16.51 -0.87
C ALA A 91 -11.32 -17.87 -1.36
N LYS A 92 -10.49 -18.90 -1.21
CA LYS A 92 -10.80 -20.27 -1.64
C LYS A 92 -11.13 -21.15 -0.45
N GLY A 93 -12.22 -21.91 -0.56
CA GLY A 93 -12.54 -23.04 0.31
C GLY A 93 -12.25 -24.36 -0.39
N SER A 94 -12.72 -25.48 0.18
CA SER A 94 -12.53 -26.82 -0.38
C SER A 94 -13.07 -26.95 -1.80
N ASP A 95 -14.29 -26.46 -2.04
CA ASP A 95 -15.03 -26.69 -3.30
C ASP A 95 -15.65 -25.42 -3.89
N ARG A 96 -15.34 -24.25 -3.32
CA ARG A 96 -15.95 -22.97 -3.72
C ARG A 96 -15.02 -21.78 -3.52
N GLU A 97 -15.23 -20.79 -4.36
CA GLU A 97 -14.63 -19.46 -4.25
C GLU A 97 -15.61 -18.51 -3.55
N LEU A 98 -15.07 -17.61 -2.74
CA LEU A 98 -15.81 -16.54 -2.09
C LEU A 98 -15.12 -15.21 -2.41
N LEU A 99 -15.84 -14.34 -3.12
CA LEU A 99 -15.38 -12.99 -3.38
C LEU A 99 -15.77 -12.09 -2.20
N ILE A 100 -14.78 -11.36 -1.68
CA ILE A 100 -14.95 -10.48 -0.53
C ILE A 100 -14.39 -9.10 -0.83
N LYS A 101 -14.95 -8.09 -0.17
CA LYS A 101 -14.37 -6.76 -0.07
C LYS A 101 -13.92 -6.51 1.35
N ALA A 102 -12.62 -6.41 1.57
CA ALA A 102 -12.04 -6.07 2.87
C ALA A 102 -11.94 -4.55 3.04
N GLU A 103 -12.27 -4.06 4.23
CA GLU A 103 -12.40 -2.63 4.51
C GLU A 103 -11.47 -2.20 5.65
N SER A 104 -10.48 -1.37 5.33
CA SER A 104 -9.40 -1.00 6.26
C SER A 104 -9.88 -0.29 7.53
N GLN A 105 -11.06 0.30 7.53
CA GLN A 105 -11.61 1.01 8.70
C GLN A 105 -12.39 0.09 9.64
N LYS A 106 -12.65 -1.15 9.22
CA LYS A 106 -13.37 -2.15 10.02
C LYS A 106 -12.34 -3.09 10.61
N ARG A 107 -11.81 -2.77 11.79
CA ARG A 107 -10.74 -3.54 12.45
C ARG A 107 -11.10 -3.87 13.88
N ILE A 108 -10.75 -5.08 14.27
CA ILE A 108 -10.79 -5.51 15.66
C ILE A 108 -9.54 -6.31 15.97
N TRP A 109 -9.22 -6.39 17.26
CA TRP A 109 -8.16 -7.25 17.77
C TRP A 109 -8.79 -8.26 18.71
N ILE A 110 -8.54 -9.54 18.45
CA ILE A 110 -9.06 -10.62 19.28
C ILE A 110 -7.92 -11.37 19.97
N PRO A 111 -8.13 -11.90 21.18
CA PRO A 111 -7.11 -12.74 21.83
C PRO A 111 -6.76 -13.95 20.97
N ARG A 112 -5.47 -14.31 20.89
CA ARG A 112 -5.03 -15.51 20.13
C ARG A 112 -5.66 -16.80 20.65
N ARG A 113 -5.91 -16.87 21.96
CA ARG A 113 -6.63 -17.99 22.59
C ARG A 113 -8.04 -18.18 22.05
N LEU A 114 -8.71 -17.08 21.69
CA LEU A 114 -10.02 -17.16 21.07
C LEU A 114 -9.91 -17.73 19.66
N LEU A 115 -8.96 -17.26 18.85
CA LEU A 115 -8.70 -17.80 17.51
C LEU A 115 -8.50 -19.33 17.53
N ALA A 116 -7.72 -19.82 18.49
CA ALA A 116 -7.46 -21.25 18.68
C ALA A 116 -8.69 -22.07 19.14
N ALA A 117 -9.73 -21.41 19.65
CA ALA A 117 -10.98 -22.03 20.05
C ALA A 117 -12.05 -22.01 18.94
N LEU A 118 -11.83 -21.27 17.85
CA LEU A 118 -12.74 -21.23 16.71
C LEU A 118 -12.63 -22.50 15.86
N GLU A 119 -13.70 -22.80 15.12
CA GLU A 119 -13.65 -23.78 14.04
C GLU A 119 -12.59 -23.37 13.01
N ALA A 120 -11.86 -24.35 12.46
CA ALA A 120 -10.87 -24.11 11.40
C ALA A 120 -11.48 -23.29 10.24
N PRO A 121 -10.69 -22.39 9.62
CA PRO A 121 -11.18 -21.52 8.58
C PRO A 121 -11.64 -22.33 7.36
N LYS A 122 -12.89 -22.10 6.94
CA LYS A 122 -13.47 -22.76 5.74
C LYS A 122 -13.03 -22.11 4.43
N PHE A 123 -12.50 -20.89 4.52
CA PHE A 123 -12.05 -20.10 3.39
C PHE A 123 -10.76 -19.39 3.76
N GLN A 124 -9.86 -19.28 2.79
CA GLN A 124 -8.58 -18.63 2.95
C GLN A 124 -8.23 -17.84 1.70
N VAL A 125 -7.75 -16.61 1.89
CA VAL A 125 -7.05 -15.85 0.85
C VAL A 125 -5.68 -16.48 0.67
N ARG A 126 -5.35 -16.88 -0.56
CA ARG A 126 -4.08 -17.55 -0.90
C ARG A 126 -3.64 -17.16 -2.30
N ASN A 127 -2.34 -17.22 -2.54
CA ASN A 127 -1.78 -17.07 -3.89
C ASN A 127 -1.97 -18.38 -4.66
N ASP A 128 -2.40 -18.30 -5.91
CA ASP A 128 -2.34 -19.46 -6.79
C ASP A 128 -0.93 -19.60 -7.36
N ARG A 129 -0.26 -20.69 -6.99
CA ARG A 129 1.10 -21.02 -7.47
C ARG A 129 1.06 -21.75 -8.81
N THR A 130 0.26 -21.27 -9.75
CA THR A 130 0.22 -21.81 -11.12
C THR A 130 1.27 -21.12 -11.98
N GLU A 131 1.99 -21.88 -12.79
CA GLU A 131 2.91 -21.33 -13.80
C GLU A 131 2.16 -20.98 -15.10
N PRO A 132 2.44 -19.83 -15.75
CA PRO A 132 3.33 -18.77 -15.27
C PRO A 132 2.71 -18.03 -14.07
N PHE A 133 3.56 -17.62 -13.13
CA PHE A 133 3.12 -16.88 -11.95
C PHE A 133 2.58 -15.51 -12.41
N THR A 134 1.30 -15.24 -12.21
CA THR A 134 0.67 -13.96 -12.59
C THR A 134 0.23 -13.20 -11.36
N TYR A 135 0.36 -11.88 -11.41
CA TYR A 135 -0.09 -11.01 -10.32
C TYR A 135 -1.60 -11.15 -10.04
N GLU A 136 -2.40 -11.44 -11.06
CA GLU A 136 -3.85 -11.52 -10.93
C GLU A 136 -4.30 -12.53 -9.87
N THR A 137 -3.51 -13.58 -9.63
CA THR A 137 -3.84 -14.66 -8.69
C THR A 137 -3.07 -14.59 -7.36
N GLN A 138 -2.27 -13.54 -7.12
CA GLN A 138 -1.52 -13.32 -5.88
C GLN A 138 -2.35 -12.61 -4.80
N TRP A 139 -3.50 -13.20 -4.43
CA TRP A 139 -4.47 -12.56 -3.53
C TRP A 139 -3.95 -12.26 -2.13
N LEU A 140 -3.12 -13.14 -1.57
CA LEU A 140 -2.56 -12.93 -0.24
C LEU A 140 -1.54 -11.80 -0.25
N ASP A 141 -0.70 -11.74 -1.28
CA ASP A 141 0.31 -10.70 -1.39
C ASP A 141 -0.34 -9.33 -1.63
N LYS A 142 -1.40 -9.28 -2.47
CA LYS A 142 -2.28 -8.11 -2.63
C LYS A 142 -2.83 -7.61 -1.30
N PHE A 143 -3.38 -8.52 -0.49
CA PHE A 143 -3.95 -8.18 0.82
C PHE A 143 -2.89 -7.66 1.80
N SER A 144 -1.76 -8.36 1.92
CA SER A 144 -0.66 -7.98 2.82
C SER A 144 -0.10 -6.60 2.47
N SER A 145 0.08 -6.34 1.19
CA SER A 145 0.62 -5.09 0.66
C SER A 145 -0.34 -3.90 0.85
N TRP A 146 -1.63 -4.13 0.58
CA TRP A 146 -2.68 -3.15 0.86
C TRP A 146 -2.77 -2.83 2.36
N LEU A 147 -2.64 -3.83 3.22
CA LEU A 147 -2.61 -3.65 4.67
C LEU A 147 -1.36 -2.85 5.10
N ALA A 148 -0.17 -3.21 4.62
CA ALA A 148 1.06 -2.48 4.95
C ALA A 148 0.93 -0.99 4.59
N ARG A 149 0.40 -0.69 3.41
CA ARG A 149 0.13 0.69 2.95
C ARG A 149 -0.88 1.44 3.80
N SER A 150 -1.74 0.77 4.55
CA SER A 150 -2.64 1.44 5.49
C SER A 150 -1.90 1.97 6.73
N TYR A 151 -0.76 1.37 7.07
CA TYR A 151 0.07 1.72 8.22
C TYR A 151 1.23 2.66 7.88
N THR A 152 1.79 2.56 6.68
CA THR A 152 2.95 3.35 6.23
C THR A 152 2.57 4.56 5.40
N ARG A 153 1.29 4.91 5.36
CA ARG A 153 0.81 6.06 4.61
C ARG A 153 1.38 7.34 5.19
N VAL A 154 2.30 7.91 4.43
CA VAL A 154 2.80 9.26 4.65
C VAL A 154 1.62 10.21 4.46
N ALA A 155 1.32 11.01 5.49
CA ALA A 155 0.42 12.13 5.38
C ALA A 155 1.12 13.23 4.56
N LEU A 156 0.99 13.19 3.24
CA LEU A 156 1.37 14.32 2.38
C LEU A 156 0.41 15.49 2.65
N PRO A 157 0.87 16.75 2.66
CA PRO A 157 -0.01 17.91 2.72
C PRO A 157 -1.07 17.85 1.62
N ASP A 158 -2.33 18.15 1.96
CA ASP A 158 -3.43 18.10 0.99
C ASP A 158 -3.18 19.02 -0.22
N ALA A 159 -2.65 20.23 0.02
CA ALA A 159 -2.32 21.17 -1.04
C ALA A 159 -1.23 20.64 -1.98
N PHE A 160 -0.21 19.97 -1.43
CA PHE A 160 0.83 19.29 -2.23
C PHE A 160 0.23 18.17 -3.07
N ASN A 161 -0.64 17.35 -2.47
CA ASN A 161 -1.26 16.23 -3.14
C ASN A 161 -2.20 16.69 -4.28
N ILE A 162 -2.97 17.76 -4.07
CA ILE A 162 -3.79 18.40 -5.10
C ILE A 162 -2.90 18.93 -6.24
N ALA A 163 -1.78 19.58 -5.91
CA ALA A 163 -0.84 20.12 -6.89
C ALA A 163 -0.24 19.02 -7.78
N LEU A 164 0.19 17.89 -7.21
CA LEU A 164 0.69 16.73 -7.98
C LEU A 164 -0.36 16.15 -8.94
N GLY A 165 -1.63 16.14 -8.53
CA GLY A 165 -2.74 15.66 -9.34
C GLY A 165 -3.02 16.59 -10.53
N LYS A 166 -3.25 17.88 -10.26
CA LYS A 166 -3.57 18.89 -11.28
C LYS A 166 -2.43 19.10 -12.28
N SER A 167 -1.17 19.10 -11.83
CA SER A 167 0.01 19.20 -12.70
C SER A 167 0.33 17.93 -13.50
N GLN A 168 -0.44 16.85 -13.29
CA GLN A 168 -0.21 15.53 -13.88
C GLN A 168 1.14 14.89 -13.54
N ILE A 169 1.87 15.38 -12.53
CA ILE A 169 3.11 14.76 -12.06
C ILE A 169 2.80 13.38 -11.48
N ARG A 170 1.70 13.27 -10.72
CA ARG A 170 1.23 11.98 -10.20
C ARG A 170 1.13 10.93 -11.30
N ASN A 171 0.55 11.29 -12.45
CA ASN A 171 0.42 10.40 -13.60
C ASN A 171 1.77 10.01 -14.24
N VAL A 172 2.77 10.91 -14.21
CA VAL A 172 4.13 10.58 -14.66
C VAL A 172 4.75 9.53 -13.76
N LEU A 173 4.69 9.74 -12.45
CA LEU A 173 5.32 8.87 -11.46
C LEU A 173 4.61 7.51 -11.34
N GLU A 174 3.29 7.50 -11.25
CA GLU A 174 2.50 6.27 -11.04
C GLU A 174 2.29 5.51 -12.36
N SER A 175 1.66 6.15 -13.36
CA SER A 175 1.24 5.43 -14.57
C SER A 175 2.34 5.24 -15.61
N ARG A 176 3.23 6.21 -15.76
CA ARG A 176 4.20 6.23 -16.87
C ARG A 176 5.58 5.73 -16.49
N LEU A 177 5.91 5.80 -15.20
CA LEU A 177 7.16 5.30 -14.63
C LEU A 177 6.89 4.01 -13.86
N ALA A 178 6.25 4.09 -12.68
CA ALA A 178 6.09 2.95 -11.78
C ALA A 178 5.44 1.75 -12.46
N LYS A 179 4.33 1.97 -13.16
CA LYS A 179 3.59 0.90 -13.82
C LYS A 179 4.30 0.33 -15.06
N LYS A 180 4.94 1.17 -15.88
CA LYS A 180 5.60 0.71 -17.11
C LYS A 180 6.92 0.01 -16.85
N ASN A 181 7.60 0.40 -15.78
CA ASN A 181 8.92 -0.08 -15.39
C ASN A 181 8.86 -0.81 -14.05
N HIS A 182 7.73 -1.44 -13.72
CA HIS A 182 7.52 -2.05 -12.41
C HIS A 182 8.57 -3.11 -12.05
N ASP A 183 9.02 -3.90 -13.03
CA ASP A 183 10.09 -4.90 -12.87
C ASP A 183 11.49 -4.28 -12.76
N ASP A 184 11.64 -3.02 -13.15
CA ASP A 184 12.93 -2.32 -13.16
C ASP A 184 13.16 -1.50 -11.88
N LEU A 185 12.09 -1.22 -11.14
CA LEU A 185 12.09 -0.25 -10.05
C LEU A 185 11.99 -0.93 -8.69
N TYR A 186 12.69 -0.36 -7.72
CA TYR A 186 12.56 -0.69 -6.31
C TYR A 186 11.64 0.28 -5.57
N GLY A 187 11.71 1.56 -5.93
CA GLY A 187 10.93 2.60 -5.24
C GLY A 187 11.09 3.99 -5.84
N ILE A 188 10.13 4.85 -5.50
CA ILE A 188 10.21 6.31 -5.71
C ILE A 188 10.17 6.93 -4.33
N PHE A 189 11.10 7.82 -4.07
CA PHE A 189 11.24 8.59 -2.87
C PHE A 189 11.10 10.07 -3.23
N MET A 190 10.40 10.81 -2.38
CA MET A 190 10.24 12.24 -2.50
C MET A 190 10.83 12.92 -1.29
N THR A 191 11.57 13.98 -1.50
CA THR A 191 11.97 14.91 -0.45
C THR A 191 11.15 16.18 -0.63
N ILE A 192 10.38 16.54 0.39
CA ILE A 192 9.45 17.68 0.34
C ILE A 192 9.89 18.70 1.38
N THR A 193 10.23 19.90 0.98
CA THR A 193 10.58 20.97 1.93
C THR A 193 9.69 22.18 1.70
N ALA A 194 9.40 22.94 2.76
CA ALA A 194 8.74 24.23 2.62
C ALA A 194 9.80 25.32 2.43
N ASP A 195 9.47 26.37 1.67
CA ASP A 195 10.36 27.54 1.52
C ASP A 195 10.56 28.30 2.86
N ASP A 196 9.69 28.10 3.86
CA ASP A 196 9.80 28.75 5.17
C ASP A 196 10.76 27.99 6.12
N PRO A 197 11.92 28.56 6.47
CA PRO A 197 12.87 27.93 7.39
C PRO A 197 12.29 27.70 8.80
N ASP A 198 11.26 28.43 9.21
CA ASP A 198 10.60 28.25 10.50
C ASP A 198 9.64 27.04 10.50
N GLU A 199 9.22 26.54 9.33
CA GLU A 199 8.42 25.31 9.19
C GLU A 199 9.29 24.03 9.11
N SER A 200 10.62 24.14 9.11
CA SER A 200 11.57 22.99 9.00
C SER A 200 11.43 21.93 10.11
N GLY A 201 10.84 22.29 11.26
CA GLY A 201 10.57 21.37 12.38
C GLY A 201 9.14 20.82 12.43
N SER A 202 8.27 21.16 11.47
CA SER A 202 6.88 20.70 11.44
C SER A 202 6.75 19.33 10.77
N GLU A 203 5.80 18.52 11.24
CA GLU A 203 5.46 17.23 10.62
C GLU A 203 5.13 17.42 9.14
N LEU A 204 5.59 16.51 8.27
CA LEU A 204 5.47 16.65 6.82
C LEU A 204 4.04 17.00 6.37
N GLY A 205 3.00 16.41 6.98
CA GLY A 205 1.60 16.66 6.63
C GLY A 205 1.07 18.05 7.01
N ALA A 206 1.81 18.81 7.82
CA ALA A 206 1.47 20.15 8.26
C ALA A 206 2.19 21.26 7.47
N LEU A 207 3.15 20.90 6.60
CA LEU A 207 3.86 21.85 5.75
C LEU A 207 2.87 22.62 4.86
N LYS A 208 3.16 23.89 4.63
CA LYS A 208 2.37 24.76 3.75
C LYS A 208 3.10 25.06 2.44
N PRO A 209 2.37 25.36 1.36
CA PRO A 209 3.00 25.81 0.13
C PRO A 209 3.66 27.20 0.34
N PRO A 210 4.70 27.53 -0.44
CA PRO A 210 5.25 26.73 -1.55
C PRO A 210 6.20 25.61 -1.09
N TYR A 211 6.19 24.52 -1.85
CA TYR A 211 6.99 23.32 -1.59
C TYR A 211 8.10 23.17 -2.62
N ASP A 212 9.26 22.72 -2.16
CA ASP A 212 10.33 22.17 -2.97
C ASP A 212 10.26 20.65 -3.01
N LEU A 213 10.36 20.09 -4.21
CA LEU A 213 10.26 18.66 -4.47
C LEU A 213 11.56 18.14 -5.12
N GLY A 214 12.27 17.29 -4.39
CA GLY A 214 13.29 16.37 -4.91
C GLY A 214 12.69 14.97 -5.15
N ILE A 215 13.21 14.24 -6.15
CA ILE A 215 12.71 12.92 -6.54
C ILE A 215 13.89 11.96 -6.72
N LEU A 216 13.95 10.93 -5.89
CA LEU A 216 14.90 9.83 -6.02
C LEU A 216 14.16 8.57 -6.49
N ILE A 217 14.60 8.00 -7.61
CA ILE A 217 14.13 6.72 -8.12
C ILE A 217 15.19 5.66 -7.82
N ALA A 218 14.82 4.64 -7.04
CA ALA A 218 15.66 3.47 -6.83
C ALA A 218 15.30 2.40 -7.87
N CYS A 219 16.29 1.92 -8.62
CA CYS A 219 16.13 0.82 -9.60
C CYS A 219 16.96 -0.40 -9.23
N TYR A 220 16.65 -1.56 -9.79
CA TYR A 220 17.44 -2.77 -9.56
C TYR A 220 18.82 -2.68 -10.23
N GLU A 221 19.79 -3.45 -9.73
CA GLU A 221 21.21 -3.40 -10.13
C GLU A 221 21.45 -3.63 -11.64
N ASN A 222 20.57 -4.39 -12.28
CA ASN A 222 20.65 -4.75 -13.70
C ASN A 222 19.97 -3.73 -14.64
N VAL A 223 19.43 -2.64 -14.10
CA VAL A 223 18.71 -1.61 -14.84
C VAL A 223 19.61 -0.40 -15.06
N ASP A 224 19.71 0.08 -16.31
CA ASP A 224 20.39 1.34 -16.61
C ASP A 224 19.55 2.53 -16.09
N PRO A 225 20.06 3.37 -15.18
CA PRO A 225 19.33 4.52 -14.65
C PRO A 225 19.11 5.65 -15.67
N GLN A 226 19.99 5.78 -16.67
CA GLN A 226 20.02 6.96 -17.55
C GLN A 226 18.77 7.13 -18.43
N PRO A 227 18.22 6.07 -19.07
CA PRO A 227 16.97 6.17 -19.81
C PRO A 227 15.80 6.63 -18.95
N ILE A 228 15.70 6.12 -17.72
CA ILE A 228 14.64 6.46 -16.77
C ILE A 228 14.74 7.94 -16.39
N LEU A 229 15.95 8.40 -16.03
CA LEU A 229 16.22 9.80 -15.68
C LEU A 229 15.89 10.74 -16.85
N ALA A 230 16.36 10.42 -18.05
CA ALA A 230 16.11 11.22 -19.24
C ALA A 230 14.61 11.29 -19.58
N GLN A 231 13.90 10.17 -19.47
CA GLN A 231 12.45 10.10 -19.67
C GLN A 231 11.70 10.94 -18.62
N LEU A 232 12.08 10.85 -17.35
CA LEU A 232 11.46 11.59 -16.26
C LEU A 232 11.65 13.10 -16.45
N LYS A 233 12.89 13.55 -16.69
CA LYS A 233 13.19 14.97 -16.95
C LYS A 233 12.47 15.50 -18.18
N LYS A 234 12.41 14.72 -19.26
CA LYS A 234 11.62 15.09 -20.45
C LYS A 234 10.15 15.30 -20.11
N GLN A 235 9.53 14.35 -19.41
CA GLN A 235 8.09 14.42 -19.11
C GLN A 235 7.70 15.56 -18.15
N LEU A 236 8.60 15.93 -17.25
CA LEU A 236 8.37 16.99 -16.26
C LEU A 236 8.66 18.39 -16.82
N PHE A 237 9.78 18.55 -17.56
CA PHE A 237 10.30 19.87 -17.93
C PHE A 237 10.25 20.17 -19.43
N LYS A 238 9.90 19.22 -20.30
CA LYS A 238 9.88 19.44 -21.76
C LYS A 238 8.51 19.14 -22.38
N ASP A 239 7.87 18.05 -21.98
CA ASP A 239 6.56 17.69 -22.51
C ASP A 239 5.50 18.68 -22.05
N LEU A 240 4.77 19.24 -23.02
CA LEU A 240 3.74 20.23 -22.75
C LEU A 240 2.38 19.57 -22.51
N ILE A 241 1.63 20.12 -21.56
CA ILE A 241 0.26 19.75 -21.22
C ILE A 241 -0.64 20.97 -21.30
N LYS A 242 -1.94 20.74 -21.48
CA LYS A 242 -2.93 21.82 -21.33
C LYS A 242 -2.95 22.27 -19.87
N ASP A 243 -2.95 23.57 -19.66
CA ASP A 243 -3.12 24.15 -18.32
C ASP A 243 -4.55 23.83 -17.83
N PRO A 244 -4.72 23.08 -16.73
CA PRO A 244 -6.04 22.71 -16.23
C PRO A 244 -6.83 23.90 -15.67
N GLU A 245 -6.18 25.03 -15.39
CA GLU A 245 -6.84 26.24 -14.87
C GLU A 245 -7.12 27.29 -15.96
N SER A 246 -6.87 26.95 -17.22
CA SER A 246 -7.20 27.80 -18.35
C SER A 246 -8.63 27.56 -18.86
N SER A 247 -9.50 28.55 -18.70
CA SER A 247 -10.84 28.58 -19.29
C SER A 247 -10.86 28.94 -20.78
N ASP A 248 -9.75 29.47 -21.31
CA ASP A 248 -9.75 30.26 -22.56
C ASP A 248 -8.89 29.63 -23.66
N GLY A 249 -8.40 28.40 -23.48
CA GLY A 249 -7.55 27.70 -24.45
C GLY A 249 -6.09 28.19 -24.46
N SER A 250 -5.62 28.76 -23.34
CA SER A 250 -4.26 29.31 -23.20
C SER A 250 -3.17 28.22 -23.21
N PRO A 251 -1.87 28.60 -23.37
CA PRO A 251 -0.84 27.79 -24.01
C PRO A 251 -0.47 26.53 -23.22
N THR A 252 0.02 25.53 -23.94
CA THR A 252 0.51 24.30 -23.34
C THR A 252 1.76 24.59 -22.51
N LEU A 253 1.73 24.26 -21.22
CA LEU A 253 2.83 24.47 -20.27
C LEU A 253 3.50 23.12 -19.93
N THR A 254 4.74 23.15 -19.46
CA THR A 254 5.37 21.95 -18.90
C THR A 254 4.69 21.59 -17.57
N ARG A 255 4.76 20.33 -17.16
CA ARG A 255 4.20 19.90 -15.86
C ARG A 255 4.84 20.64 -14.70
N ALA A 256 6.16 20.88 -14.77
CA ALA A 256 6.88 21.69 -13.79
C ALA A 256 6.34 23.13 -13.71
N ALA A 257 6.06 23.77 -14.85
CA ALA A 257 5.48 25.11 -14.86
C ALA A 257 4.06 25.17 -14.28
N VAL A 258 3.23 24.15 -14.55
CA VAL A 258 1.90 24.03 -13.93
C VAL A 258 2.01 23.80 -12.42
N ALA A 259 2.93 22.94 -11.98
CA ALA A 259 3.16 22.68 -10.56
C ALA A 259 3.62 23.93 -9.80
N ILE A 260 4.48 24.76 -10.39
CA ILE A 260 4.93 26.02 -9.78
C ILE A 260 3.73 26.95 -9.52
N LYS A 261 2.78 27.07 -10.46
CA LYS A 261 1.54 27.84 -10.25
C LYS A 261 0.70 27.31 -9.08
N LEU A 262 0.78 26.01 -8.84
CA LEU A 262 0.06 25.31 -7.78
C LEU A 262 0.85 25.23 -6.46
N GLY A 263 1.99 25.94 -6.37
CA GLY A 263 2.81 26.02 -5.17
C GLY A 263 3.79 24.86 -4.99
N VAL A 264 4.16 24.13 -6.04
CA VAL A 264 5.19 23.07 -6.00
C VAL A 264 6.29 23.36 -7.02
N ARG A 265 7.50 23.62 -6.54
CA ARG A 265 8.71 23.76 -7.35
C ARG A 265 9.46 22.42 -7.38
N ILE A 266 9.56 21.81 -8.56
CA ILE A 266 10.37 20.61 -8.75
C ILE A 266 11.81 21.03 -8.98
N ILE A 267 12.74 20.54 -8.16
CA ILE A 267 14.17 20.86 -8.28
C ILE A 267 14.81 19.87 -9.25
N GLU A 268 15.07 20.29 -10.49
CA GLU A 268 15.62 19.40 -11.54
C GLU A 268 16.99 18.79 -11.18
N ALA A 269 17.77 19.50 -10.35
CA ALA A 269 19.05 19.03 -9.83
C ALA A 269 18.90 17.87 -8.83
N ASP A 270 17.78 17.84 -8.10
CA ASP A 270 17.47 16.82 -7.07
C ASP A 270 16.62 15.69 -7.65
N ILE A 271 16.62 15.53 -8.98
CA ILE A 271 16.03 14.38 -9.65
C ILE A 271 17.14 13.39 -9.97
N GLU A 272 17.10 12.26 -9.29
CA GLU A 272 18.09 11.20 -9.40
C GLU A 272 17.44 9.86 -9.68
N VAL A 273 18.16 9.02 -10.43
CA VAL A 273 17.84 7.59 -10.58
C VAL A 273 19.13 6.84 -10.28
N ARG A 274 19.09 5.92 -9.31
CA ARG A 274 20.25 5.16 -8.86
C ARG A 274 19.90 3.70 -8.60
N PRO A 275 20.85 2.76 -8.79
CA PRO A 275 20.74 1.40 -8.26
C PRO A 275 20.54 1.41 -6.75
N ILE A 276 19.85 0.41 -6.19
CA ILE A 276 19.61 0.31 -4.74
C ILE A 276 20.94 0.30 -3.97
N SER A 277 21.96 -0.39 -4.48
CA SER A 277 23.28 -0.49 -3.87
C SER A 277 23.98 0.86 -3.67
N ASP A 278 23.61 1.88 -4.47
CA ASP A 278 24.17 3.23 -4.44
C ASP A 278 23.37 4.20 -3.57
N ILE A 279 22.35 3.72 -2.85
CA ILE A 279 21.48 4.54 -1.99
C ILE A 279 21.75 4.22 -0.53
N TYR A 280 22.13 5.25 0.23
CA TYR A 280 22.36 5.10 1.67
C TYR A 280 21.06 5.23 2.44
N LEU A 281 20.91 4.41 3.48
CA LEU A 281 19.73 4.44 4.35
C LEU A 281 19.51 5.83 4.98
N SER A 282 20.58 6.57 5.30
CA SER A 282 20.49 7.93 5.83
C SER A 282 19.82 8.91 4.86
N GLU A 283 19.91 8.68 3.55
CA GLU A 283 19.21 9.49 2.54
C GLU A 283 17.71 9.18 2.55
N LEU A 284 17.36 7.90 2.66
CA LEU A 284 15.96 7.45 2.71
C LEU A 284 15.24 7.82 4.00
N LEU A 285 15.99 7.97 5.09
CA LEU A 285 15.53 8.42 6.41
C LEU A 285 15.75 9.92 6.62
N GLY A 286 16.08 10.66 5.56
CA GLY A 286 16.28 12.09 5.61
C GLY A 286 15.02 12.84 6.07
N PRO A 287 15.16 14.05 6.66
CA PRO A 287 14.03 14.89 7.03
C PRO A 287 13.12 15.13 5.82
N ASN A 288 11.82 14.89 6.01
CA ASN A 288 10.80 15.04 4.98
C ASN A 288 11.03 14.21 3.70
N THR A 289 11.90 13.19 3.78
CA THR A 289 12.04 12.18 2.75
C THR A 289 11.06 11.05 3.02
N VAL A 290 10.29 10.71 2.01
CA VAL A 290 9.24 9.70 2.11
C VAL A 290 9.30 8.78 0.93
N ARG A 291 9.13 7.48 1.18
CA ARG A 291 8.87 6.53 0.09
C ARG A 291 7.50 6.85 -0.48
N TYR A 292 7.49 7.57 -1.58
CA TYR A 292 6.29 7.93 -2.32
C TYR A 292 5.65 6.70 -2.95
N ASN A 293 6.44 5.70 -3.36
CA ASN A 293 5.89 4.70 -4.26
C ASN A 293 5.25 3.46 -3.67
N MET A 294 4.10 3.23 -4.28
CA MET A 294 3.48 2.01 -4.77
C MET A 294 4.31 1.19 -5.79
N VAL A 295 5.66 1.23 -5.81
CA VAL A 295 6.40 0.13 -6.47
C VAL A 295 6.32 -1.05 -5.54
N ASP A 296 5.13 -1.61 -5.51
CA ASP A 296 4.88 -2.92 -5.05
C ASP A 296 4.51 -3.67 -6.31
N HIS A 297 4.98 -4.90 -6.47
CA HIS A 297 4.45 -5.81 -7.50
C HIS A 297 2.92 -5.94 -7.42
N HIS A 298 2.32 -5.39 -6.35
CA HIS A 298 0.92 -5.37 -6.01
C HIS A 298 0.13 -4.09 -6.35
N SER A 299 0.65 -3.23 -7.23
CA SER A 299 -0.04 -2.01 -7.68
C SER A 299 -0.29 -1.99 -9.19
N ASP A 300 -0.74 -3.08 -9.78
CA ASP A 300 -1.27 -3.09 -11.16
C ASP A 300 -2.61 -2.35 -11.22
N SER A 301 -2.57 -1.01 -11.25
CA SER A 301 -3.72 -0.20 -11.61
C SER A 301 -3.91 -0.24 -13.14
N ASN A 302 -4.32 -1.38 -13.71
CA ASN A 302 -4.56 -1.53 -15.15
C ASN A 302 -6.00 -1.95 -15.44
N GLU A 303 -6.88 -0.99 -15.76
CA GLU A 303 -7.65 -0.96 -17.03
C GLU A 303 -8.89 -0.06 -16.93
N SER A 304 -8.70 1.24 -17.19
CA SER A 304 -9.78 2.06 -17.74
C SER A 304 -9.72 1.96 -19.27
N GLY A 305 -10.62 1.14 -19.83
CA GLY A 305 -11.11 1.24 -21.20
C GLY A 305 -10.33 0.51 -22.29
N ARG A 306 -10.73 -0.74 -22.56
CA ARG A 306 -11.37 -1.14 -23.82
C ARG A 306 -12.24 -2.37 -23.62
#